data_AF-A0A0B6WY62-F1
#
_entry.id   AF-A0A0B6WY62-F1
#
_cell.length_a   1.000
_cell.length_b   1.000
_cell.length_c   1.000
_cell.angle_alpha   90.00
_cell.angle_beta   90.00
_cell.angle_gamma   90.00
#
_symmetry.space_group_name_H-M   'P 1'
#
loop_
_entity.id
_entity.type
_entity.pdbx_description
1 polymer ?
#
loop_
_entity_poly.entity_id
_entity_poly.type
_entity_poly.pdbx_seq_one_letter_code
_entity_poly.pdbx_strand_id
1 'polypeptide(L)'
;MSRGPKLTDGLTKERLREDVPARRYGKENWRDLSLWLRGIESFFDLEMHPSVEAGGAGRSDLTNETRILHQALQKALHLAASCGQQLVRMGRERDAPLAESLSDLIVLCEHALGDRPVGVRHWQSLANLFMQHVFSSSAARDLFLIARQAEEDDLHPKLRVAIELCPEARLRDDLRHIFVALTRMSWWLQRIEAELQRDLPLKVTLPIFVLIHREARELISFIEGRALRTEGLGEQIFNTLDASAYALSMELKKVFAHELVGVIESREAPFIYARIEDATGLLTDCFQQTIVTIAQLFDGSINGASLFPSFHTRLEQSLKLRQDLWNLLQSVRSVERERHQLSINSLIERLEEFRRGSMRYLMYKDWESLERFIEEVSTAHGLSELVPVLHRFSVYLEALFGQVNMRLVLADHPFEFASSEAPLANARSGKDESR
;
A
#
# COMPACT_ATOMS: atom_id res chain seq x y z
N MET A 1 -50.66 41.98 8.28
CA MET A 1 -49.78 41.35 9.28
C MET A 1 -50.11 39.86 9.27
N SER A 2 -49.24 38.88 9.08
CA SER A 2 -47.80 38.76 8.86
C SER A 2 -47.60 37.31 8.40
N ARG A 3 -46.75 37.08 7.38
CA ARG A 3 -45.93 35.88 7.07
C ARG A 3 -46.57 34.49 7.34
N GLY A 4 -46.69 33.55 6.40
CA GLY A 4 -46.03 33.26 5.14
C GLY A 4 -46.06 31.71 4.96
N PRO A 5 -46.22 31.17 3.73
CA PRO A 5 -46.29 29.73 3.49
C PRO A 5 -44.87 29.11 3.43
N LYS A 6 -44.71 27.91 3.99
CA LYS A 6 -43.52 27.06 3.77
C LYS A 6 -43.59 26.50 2.35
N LEU A 7 -42.81 27.06 1.44
CA LEU A 7 -42.49 26.53 0.12
C LEU A 7 -41.22 25.67 0.22
N THR A 8 -41.28 24.48 -0.41
CA THR A 8 -40.23 23.83 -1.25
C THR A 8 -38.93 23.43 -0.54
N ASP A 9 -38.19 22.40 -0.93
CA ASP A 9 -38.23 21.53 -2.10
C ASP A 9 -37.41 20.29 -1.77
N GLY A 10 -37.54 19.26 -2.61
CA GLY A 10 -36.57 18.19 -2.68
C GLY A 10 -35.17 18.70 -3.09
N LEU A 11 -34.22 17.76 -3.15
CA LEU A 11 -32.79 17.93 -3.45
C LEU A 11 -31.92 18.23 -2.24
N THR A 12 -31.46 17.16 -1.58
CA THR A 12 -30.02 16.90 -1.48
C THR A 12 -29.77 15.47 -0.96
N LYS A 13 -29.83 14.50 -1.89
CA LYS A 13 -29.21 13.16 -1.74
C LYS A 13 -27.69 13.22 -2.00
N GLU A 14 -27.06 14.37 -1.75
CA GLU A 14 -25.76 14.74 -2.33
C GLU A 14 -24.74 15.24 -1.30
N ARG A 15 -24.90 14.95 0.00
CA ARG A 15 -24.04 15.53 1.05
C ARG A 15 -23.47 14.57 2.09
N LEU A 16 -23.25 13.29 1.74
CA LEU A 16 -22.37 12.39 2.50
C LEU A 16 -21.43 11.60 1.58
N ARG A 17 -20.95 12.27 0.51
CA ARG A 17 -19.64 11.99 -0.08
C ARG A 17 -18.72 13.07 0.47
N GLU A 18 -18.19 12.85 1.68
CA GLU A 18 -17.03 13.61 2.10
C GLU A 18 -15.89 13.20 1.16
N ASP A 19 -15.49 14.19 0.36
CA ASP A 19 -14.37 14.16 -0.56
C ASP A 19 -13.09 13.71 0.17
N VAL A 20 -12.82 12.39 0.15
CA VAL A 20 -11.45 11.89 0.00
C VAL A 20 -10.85 12.68 -1.18
N PRO A 21 -9.61 13.18 -1.16
CA PRO A 21 -9.09 14.15 -2.13
C PRO A 21 -8.88 13.55 -3.55
N ALA A 22 -9.95 13.05 -4.17
CA ALA A 22 -10.05 12.59 -5.55
C ALA A 22 -9.80 13.74 -6.54
N ARG A 23 -9.91 15.01 -6.11
CA ARG A 23 -9.69 16.20 -6.96
C ARG A 23 -8.22 16.52 -7.26
N ARG A 24 -7.24 15.84 -6.65
CA ARG A 24 -5.82 15.97 -7.04
C ARG A 24 -5.36 14.95 -8.08
N TYR A 25 -6.08 13.84 -8.25
CA TYR A 25 -5.69 12.73 -9.13
C TYR A 25 -5.81 13.03 -10.63
N GLY A 26 -6.36 14.19 -11.02
CA GLY A 26 -6.46 14.61 -12.43
C GLY A 26 -5.47 15.70 -12.86
N LYS A 27 -4.53 16.12 -12.00
CA LYS A 27 -3.65 17.26 -12.31
C LYS A 27 -2.26 16.88 -12.82
N GLU A 28 -1.82 15.63 -12.66
CA GLU A 28 -0.43 15.23 -12.95
C GLU A 28 -0.34 13.91 -13.72
N ASN A 29 -1.18 13.72 -14.74
CA ASN A 29 -1.18 12.52 -15.59
C ASN A 29 0.21 12.19 -16.15
N TRP A 30 1.07 13.20 -16.30
CA TRP A 30 2.45 13.05 -16.76
C TRP A 30 3.35 12.35 -15.71
N ARG A 31 3.11 12.54 -14.40
CA ARG A 31 3.81 11.79 -13.34
C ARG A 31 3.38 10.34 -13.34
N ASP A 32 2.07 10.10 -13.48
CA ASP A 32 1.55 8.74 -13.60
C ASP A 32 2.12 8.07 -14.86
N LEU A 33 2.17 8.76 -15.99
CA LEU A 33 2.80 8.23 -17.21
C LEU A 33 4.28 7.87 -16.97
N SER A 34 5.04 8.77 -16.33
CA SER A 34 6.44 8.53 -15.96
C SER A 34 6.59 7.26 -15.11
N LEU A 35 5.75 7.11 -14.08
CA LEU A 35 5.68 5.92 -13.22
C LEU A 35 5.41 4.66 -14.04
N TRP A 36 4.41 4.66 -14.92
CA TRP A 36 4.06 3.49 -15.71
C TRP A 36 5.17 3.09 -16.69
N LEU A 37 5.82 4.05 -17.34
CA LEU A 37 6.93 3.76 -18.24
C LEU A 37 8.14 3.16 -17.49
N ARG A 38 8.52 3.73 -16.34
CA ARG A 38 9.57 3.18 -15.46
C ARG A 38 9.19 1.80 -14.92
N GLY A 39 7.93 1.61 -14.55
CA GLY A 39 7.39 0.33 -14.12
C GLY A 39 7.53 -0.74 -15.20
N ILE A 40 7.12 -0.43 -16.43
CA ILE A 40 7.23 -1.35 -17.57
C ILE A 40 8.68 -1.69 -17.88
N GLU A 41 9.58 -0.70 -17.87
CA GLU A 41 11.02 -0.91 -18.08
C GLU A 41 11.59 -1.87 -17.04
N SER A 42 11.31 -1.62 -15.76
CA SER A 42 11.75 -2.49 -14.67
C SER A 42 11.12 -3.88 -14.76
N PHE A 43 9.89 -3.98 -15.26
CA PHE A 43 9.19 -5.26 -15.40
C PHE A 43 9.85 -6.20 -16.41
N PHE A 44 10.61 -5.71 -17.39
CA PHE A 44 11.35 -6.57 -18.31
C PHE A 44 12.50 -7.34 -17.64
N ASP A 45 12.98 -6.85 -16.51
CA ASP A 45 14.03 -7.48 -15.71
C ASP A 45 13.45 -8.58 -14.82
N LEU A 46 13.51 -9.81 -15.34
CA LEU A 46 12.95 -10.98 -14.68
C LEU A 46 13.63 -11.29 -13.34
N GLU A 47 14.85 -10.81 -13.09
CA GLU A 47 15.54 -11.01 -11.81
C GLU A 47 14.86 -10.27 -10.66
N MET A 48 14.12 -9.21 -10.98
CA MET A 48 13.38 -8.39 -10.01
C MET A 48 11.97 -8.92 -9.73
N HIS A 49 11.55 -10.01 -10.38
CA HIS A 49 10.22 -10.58 -10.21
C HIS A 49 10.10 -11.40 -8.91
N PRO A 50 8.93 -11.37 -8.22
CA PRO A 50 8.70 -12.12 -6.98
C PRO A 50 9.07 -13.61 -7.04
N SER A 51 8.86 -14.24 -8.20
CA SER A 51 9.11 -15.68 -8.37
C SER A 51 10.57 -16.08 -8.31
N VAL A 52 11.49 -15.19 -8.72
CA VAL A 52 12.93 -15.46 -8.68
C VAL A 52 13.46 -15.34 -7.25
N GLU A 53 12.98 -14.33 -6.52
CA GLU A 53 13.38 -14.10 -5.13
C GLU A 53 12.93 -15.21 -4.17
N ALA A 54 11.81 -15.87 -4.49
CA ALA A 54 11.35 -17.07 -3.81
C ALA A 54 12.16 -18.34 -4.13
N GLY A 55 13.23 -18.24 -4.94
CA GLY A 55 14.04 -19.39 -5.37
C GLY A 55 13.40 -20.22 -6.48
N GLY A 56 12.45 -19.66 -7.23
CA GLY A 56 11.82 -20.33 -8.37
C GLY A 56 12.81 -20.56 -9.51
N ALA A 57 12.69 -21.72 -10.18
CA ALA A 57 13.43 -21.98 -11.41
C ALA A 57 12.99 -21.02 -12.53
N GLY A 58 13.90 -20.69 -13.44
CA GLY A 58 13.63 -19.79 -14.56
C GLY A 58 12.39 -20.20 -15.37
N ARG A 59 11.47 -19.25 -15.58
CA ARG A 59 10.20 -19.48 -16.28
C ARG A 59 10.41 -19.58 -17.79
N SER A 60 9.95 -20.68 -18.39
CA SER A 60 9.98 -20.86 -19.84
C SER A 60 8.76 -20.26 -20.55
N ASP A 61 7.64 -20.10 -19.84
CA ASP A 61 6.39 -19.51 -20.33
C ASP A 61 6.11 -18.20 -19.59
N LEU A 62 6.13 -17.09 -20.34
CA LEU A 62 5.91 -15.73 -19.87
C LEU A 62 4.56 -15.16 -20.34
N THR A 63 3.60 -16.04 -20.64
CA THR A 63 2.30 -15.62 -21.15
C THR A 63 1.54 -14.75 -20.14
N ASN A 64 1.66 -15.01 -18.82
CA ASN A 64 0.98 -14.20 -17.80
C ASN A 64 1.62 -12.82 -17.65
N GLU A 65 2.96 -12.76 -17.66
CA GLU A 65 3.77 -11.56 -17.63
C GLU A 65 3.45 -10.69 -18.86
N THR A 66 3.30 -11.30 -20.03
CA THR A 66 2.95 -10.58 -21.26
C THR A 66 1.54 -10.01 -21.22
N ARG A 67 0.58 -10.68 -20.55
CA ARG A 67 -0.76 -10.09 -20.30
C ARG A 67 -0.69 -8.90 -19.36
N ILE A 68 0.12 -8.97 -18.31
CA ILE A 68 0.33 -7.86 -17.37
C ILE A 68 0.99 -6.67 -18.11
N LEU A 69 2.02 -6.94 -18.90
CA LEU A 69 2.69 -5.95 -19.74
C LEU A 69 1.72 -5.27 -20.71
N HIS A 70 0.88 -6.04 -21.40
CA HIS A 70 -0.15 -5.52 -22.31
C HIS A 70 -1.11 -4.55 -21.59
N GLN A 71 -1.62 -4.92 -20.42
CA GLN A 71 -2.48 -4.05 -19.61
C GLN A 71 -1.76 -2.78 -19.14
N ALA A 72 -0.48 -2.89 -18.75
CA ALA A 72 0.33 -1.74 -18.35
C ALA A 72 0.59 -0.79 -19.52
N LEU A 73 0.88 -1.31 -20.71
CA LEU A 73 1.03 -0.53 -21.94
C LEU A 73 -0.26 0.19 -22.33
N GLN A 74 -1.43 -0.47 -22.22
CA GLN A 74 -2.72 0.17 -22.46
C GLN A 74 -2.96 1.35 -21.50
N LYS A 75 -2.60 1.18 -20.22
CA LYS A 75 -2.71 2.25 -19.23
C LYS A 75 -1.75 3.41 -19.54
N ALA A 76 -0.51 3.10 -19.90
CA ALA A 76 0.46 4.11 -20.35
C ALA A 76 -0.02 4.85 -21.60
N LEU A 77 -0.62 4.15 -22.58
CA LEU A 77 -1.17 4.76 -23.79
C LEU A 77 -2.30 5.74 -23.45
N HIS A 78 -3.24 5.35 -22.59
CA HIS A 78 -4.31 6.23 -22.14
C HIS A 78 -3.75 7.49 -21.45
N LEU A 79 -2.74 7.33 -20.59
CA LEU A 79 -2.09 8.45 -19.93
C LEU A 79 -1.37 9.35 -20.94
N ALA A 80 -0.61 8.78 -21.89
CA ALA A 80 0.07 9.51 -22.95
C ALA A 80 -0.91 10.34 -23.79
N ALA A 81 -2.05 9.78 -24.18
CA ALA A 81 -3.11 10.49 -24.89
C ALA A 81 -3.66 11.68 -24.09
N SER A 82 -3.82 11.51 -22.77
CA SER A 82 -4.28 12.59 -21.88
C SER A 82 -3.22 13.67 -21.62
N CYS A 83 -1.94 13.30 -21.69
CA CYS A 83 -0.79 14.18 -21.46
C CYS A 83 -0.41 15.02 -22.67
N GLY A 84 -0.77 14.60 -23.90
CA GLY A 84 -0.37 15.28 -25.14
C GLY A 84 -0.58 16.79 -25.08
N GLN A 85 -1.76 17.26 -24.65
CA GLN A 85 -2.06 18.69 -24.53
C GLN A 85 -1.22 19.42 -23.46
N GLN A 86 -0.80 18.73 -22.39
CA GLN A 86 0.04 19.30 -21.33
C GLN A 86 1.50 19.40 -21.78
N LEU A 87 2.02 18.38 -22.48
CA LEU A 87 3.38 18.35 -23.01
C LEU A 87 3.57 19.38 -24.13
N VAL A 88 2.56 19.57 -25.00
CA VAL A 88 2.53 20.65 -26.01
C VAL A 88 2.67 22.03 -25.34
N ARG A 89 1.91 22.28 -24.26
CA ARG A 89 1.96 23.55 -23.52
C ARG A 89 3.33 23.83 -22.90
N MET A 90 4.12 22.80 -22.61
CA MET A 90 5.48 22.94 -22.09
C MET A 90 6.53 23.19 -23.20
N GLY A 91 6.11 23.29 -24.47
CA GLY A 91 6.98 23.65 -25.60
C GLY A 91 7.95 22.54 -26.02
N ARG A 92 7.62 21.27 -25.74
CA ARG A 92 8.52 20.12 -25.89
C ARG A 92 8.18 19.14 -27.03
N GLU A 93 7.29 19.50 -27.95
CA GLU A 93 6.98 18.64 -29.11
C GLU A 93 8.11 18.68 -30.15
N ARG A 94 8.84 17.58 -30.33
CA ARG A 94 9.67 17.40 -31.54
C ARG A 94 9.65 16.01 -32.19
N ASP A 95 9.22 14.94 -31.53
CA ASP A 95 9.31 13.60 -32.11
C ASP A 95 7.97 12.84 -32.05
N ALA A 96 7.86 11.80 -32.89
CA ALA A 96 6.69 10.93 -33.05
C ALA A 96 5.96 10.69 -31.73
N PRO A 97 4.61 10.76 -31.70
CA PRO A 97 3.88 10.75 -30.46
C PRO A 97 4.18 9.44 -29.74
N LEU A 98 4.78 9.50 -28.55
CA LEU A 98 4.99 8.38 -27.63
C LEU A 98 3.80 7.39 -27.60
N ALA A 99 2.58 7.89 -27.80
CA ALA A 99 1.36 7.12 -27.98
C ALA A 99 1.40 6.12 -29.16
N GLU A 100 1.94 6.48 -30.32
CA GLU A 100 2.11 5.59 -31.49
C GLU A 100 3.06 4.44 -31.15
N SER A 101 4.23 4.72 -30.55
CA SER A 101 5.15 3.68 -30.11
C SER A 101 4.54 2.73 -29.08
N LEU A 102 3.75 3.26 -28.13
CA LEU A 102 3.01 2.44 -27.18
C LEU A 102 1.92 1.60 -27.88
N SER A 103 1.22 2.17 -28.86
CA SER A 103 0.21 1.47 -29.66
C SER A 103 0.81 0.29 -30.43
N ASP A 104 1.97 0.48 -31.08
CA ASP A 104 2.66 -0.58 -31.81
C ASP A 104 3.06 -1.74 -30.90
N LEU A 105 3.57 -1.42 -29.71
CA LEU A 105 3.95 -2.42 -28.70
C LEU A 105 2.74 -3.20 -28.17
N ILE A 106 1.57 -2.57 -28.05
CA ILE A 106 0.32 -3.25 -27.67
C ILE A 106 -0.05 -4.29 -28.73
N VAL A 107 0.00 -3.91 -30.01
CA VAL A 107 -0.28 -4.84 -31.13
C VAL A 107 0.70 -6.02 -31.13
N LEU A 108 1.99 -5.76 -30.87
CA LEU A 108 3.00 -6.82 -30.75
C LEU A 108 2.74 -7.75 -29.56
N CYS A 109 2.30 -7.21 -28.42
CA CYS A 109 1.90 -8.04 -27.27
C CYS A 109 0.68 -8.91 -27.60
N GLU A 110 -0.31 -8.37 -28.31
CA GLU A 110 -1.51 -9.12 -28.74
C GLU A 110 -1.13 -10.26 -29.68
N HIS A 111 -0.23 -10.01 -30.63
CA HIS A 111 0.29 -11.04 -31.52
C HIS A 111 1.03 -12.13 -30.74
N ALA A 112 1.94 -11.76 -29.83
CA ALA A 112 2.66 -12.72 -28.99
C ALA A 112 1.71 -13.58 -28.13
N LEU A 113 0.63 -12.99 -27.59
CA LEU A 113 -0.37 -13.70 -26.79
C LEU A 113 -1.23 -14.68 -27.59
N GLY A 114 -1.31 -14.51 -28.92
CA GLY A 114 -1.97 -15.43 -29.84
C GLY A 114 -1.23 -16.75 -30.02
N ASP A 115 0.11 -16.73 -30.00
CA ASP A 115 0.99 -17.83 -30.44
C ASP A 115 1.50 -18.73 -29.30
N ARG A 116 0.67 -19.05 -28.31
CA ARG A 116 1.07 -19.69 -27.03
C ARG A 116 2.02 -20.91 -27.17
N PRO A 117 3.05 -21.04 -26.31
CA PRO A 117 3.44 -20.19 -25.16
C PRO A 117 4.40 -19.04 -25.52
N VAL A 118 4.32 -17.91 -24.77
CA VAL A 118 5.27 -16.79 -24.94
C VAL A 118 6.62 -17.15 -24.30
N GLY A 119 7.60 -17.51 -25.13
CA GLY A 119 8.96 -17.80 -24.67
C GLY A 119 9.80 -16.55 -24.35
N VAL A 120 10.90 -16.77 -23.61
CA VAL A 120 11.89 -15.73 -23.19
C VAL A 120 12.42 -14.89 -24.36
N ARG A 121 12.60 -15.48 -25.55
CA ARG A 121 13.08 -14.73 -26.73
C ARG A 121 12.09 -13.65 -27.17
N HIS A 122 10.79 -13.97 -27.22
CA HIS A 122 9.75 -12.99 -27.57
C HIS A 122 9.70 -11.87 -26.53
N TRP A 123 9.82 -12.22 -25.25
CA TRP A 123 9.90 -11.25 -24.16
C TRP A 123 11.09 -10.28 -24.33
N GLN A 124 12.28 -10.80 -24.61
CA GLN A 124 13.47 -9.98 -24.86
C GLN A 124 13.32 -9.10 -26.10
N SER A 125 12.68 -9.60 -27.16
CA SER A 125 12.36 -8.77 -28.34
C SER A 125 11.43 -7.60 -27.99
N LEU A 126 10.37 -7.85 -27.21
CA LEU A 126 9.49 -6.78 -26.71
C LEU A 126 10.24 -5.77 -25.84
N ALA A 127 11.12 -6.24 -24.95
CA ALA A 127 11.96 -5.39 -24.11
C ALA A 127 12.83 -4.46 -24.95
N ASN A 128 13.55 -5.01 -25.93
CA ASN A 128 14.45 -4.24 -26.80
C ASN A 128 13.68 -3.19 -27.61
N LEU A 129 12.52 -3.55 -28.16
CA LEU A 129 11.67 -2.62 -28.90
C LEU A 129 11.15 -1.50 -27.99
N PHE A 130 10.72 -1.83 -26.77
CA PHE A 130 10.29 -0.83 -25.80
C PHE A 130 11.45 0.14 -25.46
N MET A 131 12.66 -0.36 -25.21
CA MET A 131 13.82 0.48 -24.92
C MET A 131 14.19 1.40 -26.09
N GLN A 132 14.10 0.87 -27.32
CA GLN A 132 14.45 1.59 -28.54
C GLN A 132 13.39 2.65 -28.92
N HIS A 133 12.11 2.35 -28.79
CA HIS A 133 11.04 3.23 -29.28
C HIS A 133 10.50 4.16 -28.19
N VAL A 134 10.41 3.71 -26.94
CA VAL A 134 9.82 4.49 -25.85
C VAL A 134 10.91 5.20 -25.05
N PHE A 135 11.84 4.48 -24.45
CA PHE A 135 12.85 5.08 -23.55
C PHE A 135 13.88 5.96 -24.28
N SER A 136 14.17 5.64 -25.53
CA SER A 136 15.11 6.45 -26.32
C SER A 136 14.45 7.70 -26.91
N SER A 137 13.13 7.85 -26.83
CA SER A 137 12.43 9.04 -27.32
C SER A 137 12.77 10.29 -26.50
N SER A 138 12.87 11.44 -27.16
CA SER A 138 13.08 12.74 -26.49
C SER A 138 11.93 13.06 -25.52
N ALA A 139 10.69 12.72 -25.89
CA ALA A 139 9.50 12.91 -25.06
C ALA A 139 9.58 12.15 -23.74
N ALA A 140 9.99 10.88 -23.74
CA ALA A 140 10.15 10.10 -22.50
C ALA A 140 11.28 10.67 -21.62
N ARG A 141 12.40 11.09 -22.21
CA ARG A 141 13.50 11.72 -21.47
C ARG A 141 13.07 13.02 -20.80
N ASP A 142 12.41 13.91 -21.53
CA ASP A 142 11.88 15.17 -20.98
C ASP A 142 10.87 14.89 -19.87
N LEU A 143 9.98 13.90 -20.05
CA LEU A 143 9.03 13.46 -19.04
C LEU A 143 9.73 13.01 -17.74
N PHE A 144 10.78 12.18 -17.87
CA PHE A 144 11.53 11.69 -16.72
C PHE A 144 12.30 12.82 -15.99
N LEU A 145 12.84 13.78 -16.74
CA LEU A 145 13.49 14.96 -16.14
C LEU A 145 12.50 15.80 -15.35
N ILE A 146 11.32 16.06 -15.91
CA ILE A 146 10.26 16.81 -15.22
C ILE A 146 9.79 16.05 -13.98
N ALA A 147 9.63 14.73 -14.07
CA ALA A 147 9.24 13.88 -12.93
C ALA A 147 10.27 13.91 -11.83
N ARG A 148 11.55 13.79 -12.16
CA ARG A 148 12.63 13.85 -11.18
C ARG A 148 12.69 15.20 -10.46
N GLN A 149 12.56 16.31 -11.20
CA GLN A 149 12.54 17.63 -10.58
C GLN A 149 11.36 17.78 -9.62
N ALA A 150 10.18 17.35 -10.05
CA ALA A 150 8.98 17.32 -9.24
C ALA A 150 9.13 16.50 -7.96
N GLU A 151 9.79 15.33 -8.03
CA GLU A 151 10.06 14.47 -6.87
C GLU A 151 10.93 15.18 -5.83
N GLU A 152 11.92 15.97 -6.27
CA GLU A 152 12.74 16.81 -5.39
C GLU A 152 11.96 18.00 -4.80
N ASP A 153 11.13 18.63 -5.63
CA ASP A 153 10.30 19.79 -5.28
C ASP A 153 9.18 19.43 -4.28
N ASP A 154 8.72 18.18 -4.28
CA ASP A 154 7.68 17.67 -3.39
C ASP A 154 8.20 17.24 -2.01
N LEU A 155 9.52 17.25 -1.80
CA LEU A 155 10.11 16.88 -0.52
C LEU A 155 9.55 17.76 0.62
N HIS A 156 8.99 17.11 1.64
CA HIS A 156 8.29 17.78 2.74
C HIS A 156 9.18 18.85 3.42
N PRO A 157 8.66 20.06 3.73
CA PRO A 157 9.47 21.14 4.31
C PRO A 157 10.24 20.75 5.58
N LYS A 158 9.64 19.93 6.45
CA LYS A 158 10.34 19.43 7.65
C LYS A 158 11.55 18.55 7.33
N LEU A 159 11.49 17.75 6.27
CA LEU A 159 12.62 16.93 5.84
C LEU A 159 13.74 17.80 5.27
N ARG A 160 13.39 18.88 4.55
CA ARG A 160 14.37 19.87 4.09
C ARG A 160 15.08 20.52 5.27
N VAL A 161 14.35 20.92 6.31
CA VAL A 161 14.94 21.47 7.53
C VAL A 161 15.84 20.44 8.22
N ALA A 162 15.40 19.18 8.36
CA ALA A 162 16.23 18.12 8.94
C ALA A 162 17.53 17.89 8.16
N ILE A 163 17.50 17.95 6.82
CA ILE A 163 18.71 17.90 5.99
C ILE A 163 19.62 19.09 6.31
N GLU A 164 19.10 20.32 6.38
CA GLU A 164 19.94 21.50 6.67
C GLU A 164 20.52 21.53 8.08
N LEU A 165 19.91 20.81 9.04
CA LEU A 165 20.46 20.62 10.39
C LEU A 165 21.63 19.63 10.43
N CYS A 166 21.85 18.84 9.37
CA CYS A 166 22.98 17.95 9.28
C CYS A 166 24.28 18.76 9.06
N PRO A 167 25.28 18.64 9.96
CA PRO A 167 26.49 19.47 9.90
C PRO A 167 27.41 19.12 8.73
N GLU A 168 27.42 17.86 8.29
CA GLU A 168 28.33 17.37 7.25
C GLU A 168 27.74 17.59 5.85
N ALA A 169 28.42 18.37 5.02
CA ALA A 169 27.90 18.77 3.71
C ALA A 169 27.70 17.56 2.76
N ARG A 170 28.61 16.59 2.79
CA ARG A 170 28.48 15.38 1.96
C ARG A 170 27.27 14.54 2.39
N LEU A 171 27.06 14.40 3.70
CA LEU A 171 25.93 13.68 4.24
C LEU A 171 24.60 14.37 3.94
N ARG A 172 24.56 15.72 3.86
CA ARG A 172 23.35 16.44 3.43
C ARG A 172 22.87 16.03 2.04
N ASP A 173 23.79 15.92 1.08
CA ASP A 173 23.45 15.51 -0.29
C ASP A 173 22.98 14.06 -0.31
N ASP A 174 23.63 13.18 0.47
CA ASP A 174 23.24 11.78 0.57
C ASP A 174 21.87 11.62 1.26
N LEU A 175 21.58 12.37 2.32
CA LEU A 175 20.27 12.40 2.99
C LEU A 175 19.17 12.93 2.07
N ARG A 176 19.47 13.97 1.27
CA ARG A 176 18.53 14.48 0.26
C ARG A 176 18.19 13.39 -0.74
N HIS A 177 19.18 12.66 -1.24
CA HIS A 177 18.96 11.54 -2.15
C HIS A 177 18.09 10.45 -1.51
N ILE A 178 18.40 10.06 -0.27
CA ILE A 178 17.64 9.04 0.49
C ILE A 178 16.18 9.46 0.68
N PHE A 179 15.93 10.67 1.16
CA PHE A 179 14.57 11.12 1.43
C PHE A 179 13.74 11.30 0.15
N VAL A 180 14.33 11.80 -0.93
CA VAL A 180 13.65 11.91 -2.23
C VAL A 180 13.27 10.51 -2.75
N ALA A 181 14.18 9.54 -2.68
CA ALA A 181 13.90 8.16 -3.10
C ALA A 181 12.76 7.52 -2.28
N LEU A 182 12.82 7.60 -0.94
CA LEU A 182 11.78 7.04 -0.06
C LEU A 182 10.43 7.72 -0.25
N THR A 183 10.41 9.06 -0.39
CA THR A 183 9.17 9.83 -0.60
C THR A 183 8.54 9.49 -1.95
N ARG A 184 9.37 9.33 -3.00
CA ARG A 184 8.93 8.90 -4.32
C ARG A 184 8.31 7.51 -4.30
N MET A 185 8.98 6.52 -3.70
CA MET A 185 8.44 5.17 -3.58
C MET A 185 7.14 5.14 -2.75
N SER A 186 7.06 5.97 -1.70
CA SER A 186 5.83 6.16 -0.93
C SER A 186 4.69 6.72 -1.80
N TRP A 187 4.99 7.66 -2.70
CA TRP A 187 3.99 8.18 -3.64
C TRP A 187 3.53 7.11 -4.65
N TRP A 188 4.44 6.26 -5.14
CA TRP A 188 4.08 5.12 -6.01
C TRP A 188 3.14 4.14 -5.30
N LEU A 189 3.40 3.81 -4.03
CA LEU A 189 2.51 2.96 -3.23
C LEU A 189 1.13 3.58 -3.04
N GLN A 190 1.03 4.91 -2.83
CA GLN A 190 -0.26 5.59 -2.78
C GLN A 190 -1.03 5.50 -4.10
N ARG A 191 -0.35 5.40 -5.25
CA ARG A 191 -1.02 5.15 -6.54
C ARG A 191 -1.62 3.74 -6.58
N ILE A 192 -0.89 2.74 -6.08
CA ILE A 192 -1.40 1.35 -5.98
C ILE A 192 -2.59 1.29 -5.02
N GLU A 193 -2.51 1.96 -3.87
CA GLU A 193 -3.61 2.07 -2.91
C GLU A 193 -4.86 2.71 -3.55
N ALA A 194 -4.68 3.75 -4.38
CA ALA A 194 -5.80 4.34 -5.10
C ALA A 194 -6.46 3.38 -6.10
N GLU A 195 -5.71 2.42 -6.68
CA GLU A 195 -6.26 1.36 -7.54
C GLU A 195 -7.00 0.30 -6.71
N LEU A 196 -6.46 -0.09 -5.54
CA LEU A 196 -7.10 -0.98 -4.56
C LEU A 196 -8.47 -0.45 -4.14
N GLN A 197 -8.56 0.84 -3.80
CA GLN A 197 -9.82 1.47 -3.37
C GLN A 197 -10.85 1.62 -4.50
N ARG A 198 -10.43 1.48 -5.76
CA ARG A 198 -11.29 1.57 -6.95
C ARG A 198 -11.72 0.20 -7.49
N ASP A 199 -11.26 -0.89 -6.87
CA ASP A 199 -11.52 -2.27 -7.31
C ASP A 199 -11.14 -2.51 -8.79
N LEU A 200 -10.00 -1.91 -9.20
CA LEU A 200 -9.45 -2.08 -10.55
C LEU A 200 -8.61 -3.37 -10.65
N PRO A 201 -8.38 -3.93 -11.86
CA PRO A 201 -7.55 -5.13 -12.02
C PRO A 201 -6.14 -4.94 -11.43
N LEU A 202 -5.83 -5.61 -10.31
CA LEU A 202 -4.65 -5.27 -9.51
C LEU A 202 -3.34 -5.85 -10.03
N LYS A 203 -3.37 -6.92 -10.83
CA LYS A 203 -2.14 -7.51 -11.40
C LYS A 203 -1.36 -6.52 -12.26
N VAL A 204 -2.06 -5.54 -12.86
CA VAL A 204 -1.43 -4.48 -13.65
C VAL A 204 -0.47 -3.64 -12.81
N THR A 205 -0.55 -3.66 -11.47
CA THR A 205 0.34 -2.90 -10.58
C THR A 205 1.69 -3.59 -10.33
N LEU A 206 1.87 -4.85 -10.71
CA LEU A 206 3.12 -5.59 -10.52
C LEU A 206 4.36 -4.92 -11.15
N PRO A 207 4.31 -4.31 -12.36
CA PRO A 207 5.40 -3.50 -12.89
C PRO A 207 5.84 -2.39 -11.93
N ILE A 208 4.91 -1.76 -11.20
CA ILE A 208 5.24 -0.72 -10.22
C ILE A 208 5.91 -1.34 -8.98
N PHE A 209 5.46 -2.51 -8.50
CA PHE A 209 6.17 -3.22 -7.44
C PHE A 209 7.60 -3.58 -7.86
N VAL A 210 7.79 -4.10 -9.08
CA VAL A 210 9.13 -4.42 -9.59
C VAL A 210 10.02 -3.19 -9.67
N LEU A 211 9.49 -2.02 -10.07
CA LEU A 211 10.22 -0.75 -10.00
C LEU A 211 10.58 -0.37 -8.56
N ILE A 212 9.64 -0.47 -7.61
CA ILE A 212 9.91 -0.20 -6.18
C ILE A 212 11.02 -1.13 -5.68
N HIS A 213 11.02 -2.40 -6.05
CA HIS A 213 12.04 -3.36 -5.65
C HIS A 213 13.43 -2.92 -6.13
N ARG A 214 13.56 -2.63 -7.43
CA ARG A 214 14.82 -2.17 -8.03
C ARG A 214 15.34 -0.91 -7.34
N GLU A 215 14.49 0.12 -7.23
CA GLU A 215 14.86 1.41 -6.66
C GLU A 215 15.21 1.31 -5.17
N ALA A 216 14.53 0.46 -4.42
CA ALA A 216 14.85 0.23 -3.02
C ALA A 216 16.17 -0.53 -2.84
N ARG A 217 16.49 -1.52 -3.69
CA ARG A 217 17.80 -2.19 -3.69
C ARG A 217 18.94 -1.25 -4.06
N GLU A 218 18.72 -0.37 -5.04
CA GLU A 218 19.67 0.68 -5.42
C GLU A 218 19.89 1.65 -4.26
N LEU A 219 18.82 2.05 -3.56
CA LEU A 219 18.90 2.89 -2.37
C LEU A 219 19.67 2.21 -1.23
N ILE A 220 19.42 0.94 -0.95
CA ILE A 220 20.16 0.16 0.06
C ILE A 220 21.65 0.12 -0.31
N SER A 221 21.95 -0.21 -1.57
CA SER A 221 23.33 -0.24 -2.07
C SER A 221 24.01 1.13 -1.99
N PHE A 222 23.26 2.21 -2.22
CA PHE A 222 23.73 3.59 -2.06
C PHE A 222 24.05 3.90 -0.59
N ILE A 223 23.17 3.52 0.35
CA ILE A 223 23.40 3.74 1.77
C ILE A 223 24.66 2.99 2.23
N GLU A 224 24.75 1.69 1.92
CA GLU A 224 25.86 0.82 2.33
C GLU A 224 27.18 1.15 1.63
N GLY A 225 27.10 1.46 0.33
CA GLY A 225 28.27 1.68 -0.52
C GLY A 225 28.84 3.09 -0.42
N ARG A 226 28.04 4.07 -0.03
CA ARG A 226 28.42 5.49 -0.02
C ARG A 226 28.11 6.19 1.29
N ALA A 227 26.84 6.25 1.71
CA ALA A 227 26.45 7.08 2.86
C ALA A 227 27.17 6.64 4.16
N LEU A 228 27.21 5.34 4.44
CA LEU A 228 27.90 4.75 5.60
C LEU A 228 29.43 4.88 5.53
N ARG A 229 30.00 5.17 4.36
CA ARG A 229 31.45 5.33 4.17
C ARG A 229 31.92 6.78 4.28
N THR A 230 31.03 7.70 4.63
CA THR A 230 31.37 9.10 4.86
C THR A 230 32.35 9.23 6.02
N GLU A 231 33.49 9.87 5.78
CA GLU A 231 34.50 10.11 6.83
C GLU A 231 33.92 10.97 7.97
N GLY A 232 34.23 10.61 9.21
CA GLY A 232 33.75 11.35 10.39
C GLY A 232 32.28 11.12 10.74
N LEU A 233 31.63 10.09 10.17
CA LEU A 233 30.26 9.76 10.50
C LEU A 233 30.14 9.39 12.00
N GLY A 234 29.28 10.11 12.72
CA GLY A 234 29.01 9.82 14.13
C GLY A 234 28.36 8.44 14.29
N GLU A 235 28.69 7.76 15.39
CA GLU A 235 28.22 6.38 15.68
C GLU A 235 26.70 6.25 15.61
N GLN A 236 25.96 7.22 16.17
CA GLN A 236 24.49 7.21 16.13
C GLN A 236 23.94 7.27 14.70
N ILE A 237 24.52 8.11 13.84
CA ILE A 237 24.09 8.24 12.45
C ILE A 237 24.42 6.96 11.68
N PHE A 238 25.62 6.42 11.87
CA PHE A 238 26.03 5.15 11.29
C PHE A 238 25.03 4.03 11.65
N ASN A 239 24.79 3.83 12.95
CA ASN A 239 23.91 2.76 13.43
C ASN A 239 22.47 2.91 12.90
N THR A 240 21.95 4.14 12.82
CA THR A 240 20.60 4.36 12.30
C THR A 240 20.50 4.16 10.79
N LEU A 241 21.48 4.59 10.00
CA LEU A 241 21.50 4.35 8.57
C LEU A 241 21.67 2.86 8.24
N ASP A 242 22.55 2.16 8.97
CA ASP A 242 22.78 0.72 8.83
C ASP A 242 21.52 -0.08 9.20
N ALA A 243 20.91 0.23 10.36
CA ALA A 243 19.65 -0.40 10.76
C ALA A 243 18.51 -0.12 9.77
N SER A 244 18.47 1.07 9.18
CA SER A 244 17.48 1.44 8.16
C SER A 244 17.67 0.64 6.87
N ALA A 245 18.91 0.52 6.36
CA ALA A 245 19.23 -0.27 5.18
C ALA A 245 18.88 -1.76 5.40
N TYR A 246 19.23 -2.30 6.57
CA TYR A 246 18.88 -3.67 6.95
C TYR A 246 17.36 -3.88 7.03
N ALA A 247 16.62 -2.98 7.67
CA ALA A 247 15.16 -3.07 7.79
C ALA A 247 14.48 -3.02 6.41
N LEU A 248 14.91 -2.11 5.52
CA LEU A 248 14.44 -2.04 4.13
C LEU A 248 14.69 -3.37 3.40
N SER A 249 15.89 -3.94 3.54
CA SER A 249 16.25 -5.22 2.92
C SER A 249 15.37 -6.37 3.38
N MET A 250 15.09 -6.46 4.68
CA MET A 250 14.23 -7.51 5.25
C MET A 250 12.78 -7.38 4.83
N GLU A 251 12.20 -6.18 4.86
CA GLU A 251 10.81 -5.96 4.44
C GLU A 251 10.63 -6.16 2.92
N LEU A 252 11.60 -5.75 2.09
CA LEU A 252 11.59 -6.08 0.66
C LEU A 252 11.57 -7.59 0.44
N LYS A 253 12.50 -8.32 1.07
CA LYS A 253 12.56 -9.77 0.95
C LYS A 253 11.26 -10.44 1.39
N LYS A 254 10.64 -9.95 2.47
CA LYS A 254 9.35 -10.46 2.93
C LYS A 254 8.27 -10.25 1.88
N VAL A 255 8.15 -9.05 1.33
CA VAL A 255 7.13 -8.70 0.33
C VAL A 255 7.30 -9.50 -0.96
N PHE A 256 8.52 -9.57 -1.51
CA PHE A 256 8.76 -10.20 -2.81
C PHE A 256 8.90 -11.72 -2.72
N ALA A 257 9.47 -12.26 -1.64
CA ALA A 257 9.62 -13.72 -1.47
C ALA A 257 8.42 -14.40 -0.81
N HIS A 258 7.45 -13.67 -0.26
CA HIS A 258 6.29 -14.26 0.41
C HIS A 258 4.94 -13.68 -0.03
N GLU A 259 4.78 -12.35 -0.03
CA GLU A 259 3.46 -11.75 -0.29
C GLU A 259 3.09 -11.76 -1.77
N LEU A 260 4.00 -11.33 -2.65
CA LEU A 260 3.73 -11.23 -4.08
C LEU A 260 3.91 -12.55 -4.85
N VAL A 261 4.37 -13.61 -4.18
CA VAL A 261 4.56 -14.93 -4.78
C VAL A 261 3.21 -15.54 -5.14
N GLY A 262 3.10 -16.06 -6.36
CA GLY A 262 1.87 -16.70 -6.85
C GLY A 262 0.82 -15.71 -7.40
N VAL A 263 1.01 -14.40 -7.24
CA VAL A 263 0.04 -13.38 -7.70
C VAL A 263 -0.10 -13.41 -9.24
N ILE A 264 1.00 -13.60 -9.96
CA ILE A 264 1.00 -13.68 -11.43
C ILE A 264 0.16 -14.88 -11.90
N GLU A 265 0.22 -16.02 -11.21
CA GLU A 265 -0.47 -17.27 -11.58
C GLU A 265 -1.93 -17.29 -11.14
N SER A 266 -2.23 -16.71 -9.97
CA SER A 266 -3.54 -16.82 -9.33
C SER A 266 -4.65 -16.19 -10.18
N ARG A 267 -5.83 -16.80 -10.21
CA ARG A 267 -7.02 -16.22 -10.87
C ARG A 267 -8.04 -15.69 -9.86
N GLU A 268 -7.80 -15.91 -8.58
CA GLU A 268 -8.72 -15.58 -7.50
C GLU A 268 -8.55 -14.10 -7.14
N ALA A 269 -9.52 -13.27 -7.54
CA ALA A 269 -9.51 -11.84 -7.24
C ALA A 269 -9.36 -11.54 -5.72
N PRO A 270 -10.05 -12.26 -4.80
CA PRO A 270 -9.84 -12.10 -3.36
C PRO A 270 -8.38 -12.32 -2.91
N PHE A 271 -7.75 -13.38 -3.42
CA PHE A 271 -6.34 -13.68 -3.13
C PHE A 271 -5.42 -12.57 -3.64
N ILE A 272 -5.62 -12.11 -4.89
CA ILE A 272 -4.81 -11.05 -5.48
C ILE A 272 -4.97 -9.75 -4.68
N TYR A 273 -6.20 -9.41 -4.29
CA TYR A 273 -6.49 -8.23 -3.48
C TYR A 273 -5.73 -8.28 -2.17
N ALA A 274 -5.88 -9.37 -1.40
CA ALA A 274 -5.20 -9.54 -0.11
C ALA A 274 -3.69 -9.35 -0.22
N ARG A 275 -3.06 -10.00 -1.21
CA ARG A 275 -1.59 -9.92 -1.40
C ARG A 275 -1.11 -8.53 -1.77
N ILE A 276 -1.86 -7.83 -2.63
CA ILE A 276 -1.49 -6.47 -3.06
C ILE A 276 -1.72 -5.47 -1.93
N GLU A 277 -2.79 -5.62 -1.14
CA GLU A 277 -3.04 -4.83 0.07
C GLU A 277 -1.92 -5.03 1.10
N ASP A 278 -1.62 -6.29 1.45
CA ASP A 278 -0.58 -6.63 2.43
C ASP A 278 0.80 -6.10 1.98
N ALA A 279 1.18 -6.33 0.72
CA ALA A 279 2.44 -5.83 0.17
C ALA A 279 2.52 -4.28 0.20
N THR A 280 1.43 -3.60 -0.18
CA THR A 280 1.38 -2.13 -0.17
C THR A 280 1.49 -1.59 1.25
N GLY A 281 0.79 -2.20 2.21
CA GLY A 281 0.81 -1.81 3.62
C GLY A 281 2.21 -1.96 4.23
N LEU A 282 2.84 -3.13 4.04
CA LEU A 282 4.18 -3.41 4.57
C LEU A 282 5.24 -2.42 4.06
N LEU A 283 5.29 -2.18 2.74
CA LEU A 283 6.27 -1.25 2.17
C LEU A 283 5.98 0.20 2.58
N THR A 284 4.69 0.59 2.67
CA THR A 284 4.32 1.94 3.10
C THR A 284 4.79 2.20 4.52
N ASP A 285 4.56 1.26 5.44
CA ASP A 285 5.00 1.38 6.82
C ASP A 285 6.52 1.38 6.94
N CYS A 286 7.21 0.50 6.20
CA CYS A 286 8.66 0.44 6.16
C CYS A 286 9.30 1.77 5.70
N PHE A 287 8.82 2.33 4.58
CA PHE A 287 9.37 3.59 4.05
C PHE A 287 9.06 4.77 4.97
N GLN A 288 7.84 4.87 5.50
CA GLN A 288 7.48 5.94 6.43
C GLN A 288 8.29 5.87 7.71
N GLN A 289 8.47 4.68 8.30
CA GLN A 289 9.28 4.49 9.49
C GLN A 289 10.74 4.84 9.24
N THR A 290 11.29 4.44 8.08
CA THR A 290 12.66 4.78 7.70
C THR A 290 12.84 6.29 7.57
N ILE A 291 11.91 6.99 6.92
CA ILE A 291 11.93 8.46 6.80
C ILE A 291 11.91 9.11 8.19
N VAL A 292 10.98 8.71 9.06
CA VAL A 292 10.85 9.29 10.40
C VAL A 292 12.11 9.04 11.23
N THR A 293 12.61 7.81 11.23
CA THR A 293 13.77 7.41 12.04
C THR A 293 15.02 8.20 11.66
N ILE A 294 15.30 8.35 10.35
CA ILE A 294 16.46 9.12 9.88
C ILE A 294 16.26 10.61 10.17
N ALA A 295 15.05 11.15 9.97
CA ALA A 295 14.77 12.57 10.20
C ALA A 295 14.90 12.96 11.69
N GLN A 296 14.49 12.08 12.60
CA GLN A 296 14.57 12.28 14.04
C GLN A 296 16.00 12.37 14.59
N LEU A 297 17.01 11.90 13.84
CA LEU A 297 18.42 12.11 14.18
C LEU A 297 18.81 13.59 14.23
N PHE A 298 18.17 14.41 13.39
CA PHE A 298 18.51 15.83 13.22
C PHE A 298 17.44 16.74 13.82
N ASP A 299 16.18 16.31 13.83
CA ASP A 299 15.07 17.03 14.46
C ASP A 299 14.15 16.06 15.20
N GLY A 300 14.35 15.95 16.52
CA GLY A 300 13.55 15.10 17.39
C GLY A 300 12.07 15.51 17.52
N SER A 301 11.67 16.66 16.99
CA SER A 301 10.26 17.08 16.95
C SER A 301 9.47 16.43 15.79
N ILE A 302 10.17 15.82 14.84
CA ILE A 302 9.55 15.13 13.70
C ILE A 302 8.88 13.84 14.19
N ASN A 303 7.61 13.69 13.86
CA ASN A 303 6.86 12.44 14.04
C ASN A 303 6.10 12.08 12.76
N GLY A 304 5.70 10.81 12.64
CA GLY A 304 5.02 10.27 11.46
C GLY A 304 3.72 11.02 11.13
N ALA A 305 2.94 11.37 12.16
CA ALA A 305 1.71 12.16 12.02
C ALA A 305 1.94 13.51 11.33
N SER A 306 3.07 14.15 11.60
CA SER A 306 3.40 15.46 11.03
C SER A 306 3.98 15.42 9.61
N LEU A 307 4.38 14.23 9.12
CA LEU A 307 4.91 14.04 7.76
C LEU A 307 3.89 13.40 6.83
N PHE A 308 3.03 12.52 7.36
CA PHE A 308 2.14 11.69 6.56
C PHE A 308 0.69 11.87 7.02
N PRO A 309 -0.15 12.62 6.30
CA PRO A 309 -1.56 12.79 6.65
C PRO A 309 -2.34 11.47 6.74
N SER A 310 -1.96 10.48 5.94
CA SER A 310 -2.55 9.13 5.98
C SER A 310 -2.29 8.39 7.29
N PHE A 311 -1.30 8.82 8.09
CA PHE A 311 -1.07 8.29 9.43
C PHE A 311 -2.24 8.63 10.36
N HIS A 312 -2.81 9.84 10.25
CA HIS A 312 -4.01 10.22 10.99
C HIS A 312 -5.23 9.43 10.55
N THR A 313 -5.42 9.24 9.24
CA THR A 313 -6.53 8.43 8.73
C THR A 313 -6.43 6.97 9.17
N ARG A 314 -5.24 6.35 9.09
CA ARG A 314 -5.05 4.96 9.54
C ARG A 314 -5.14 4.81 11.05
N LEU A 315 -4.72 5.82 11.81
CA LEU A 315 -4.92 5.91 13.26
C LEU A 315 -6.42 5.97 13.58
N GLU A 316 -7.16 6.91 12.99
CA GLU A 316 -8.61 7.07 13.20
C GLU A 316 -9.37 5.80 12.83
N GLN A 317 -9.03 5.19 11.70
CA GLN A 317 -9.60 3.91 11.26
C GLN A 317 -9.28 2.78 12.23
N SER A 318 -8.04 2.71 12.73
CA SER A 318 -7.62 1.68 13.68
C SER A 318 -8.22 1.90 15.07
N LEU A 319 -8.38 3.16 15.51
CA LEU A 319 -9.08 3.51 16.75
C LEU A 319 -10.56 3.12 16.66
N LYS A 320 -11.22 3.50 15.57
CA LYS A 320 -12.63 3.14 15.32
C LYS A 320 -12.80 1.63 15.25
N LEU A 321 -11.97 0.93 14.47
CA LEU A 321 -12.00 -0.52 14.37
C LEU A 321 -11.78 -1.18 15.72
N ARG A 322 -10.78 -0.73 16.48
CA ARG A 322 -10.47 -1.27 17.81
C ARG A 322 -11.67 -1.11 18.75
N GLN A 323 -12.28 0.08 18.78
CA GLN A 323 -13.47 0.32 19.59
C GLN A 323 -14.64 -0.56 19.16
N ASP A 324 -14.90 -0.65 17.86
CA ASP A 324 -16.04 -1.40 17.33
C ASP A 324 -15.84 -2.92 17.51
N LEU A 325 -14.61 -3.44 17.38
CA LEU A 325 -14.26 -4.83 17.71
C LEU A 325 -14.45 -5.12 19.19
N TRP A 326 -14.04 -4.21 20.08
CA TRP A 326 -14.25 -4.38 21.51
C TRP A 326 -15.74 -4.42 21.87
N ASN A 327 -16.52 -3.48 21.33
CA ASN A 327 -17.98 -3.44 21.51
C ASN A 327 -18.64 -4.72 20.98
N LEU A 328 -18.19 -5.21 19.83
CA LEU A 328 -18.67 -6.46 19.24
C LEU A 328 -18.33 -7.66 20.13
N LEU A 329 -17.09 -7.77 20.61
CA LEU A 329 -16.65 -8.81 21.53
C LEU A 329 -17.48 -8.83 22.81
N GLN A 330 -17.74 -7.66 23.42
CA GLN A 330 -18.60 -7.59 24.61
C GLN A 330 -20.05 -7.99 24.32
N SER A 331 -20.55 -7.63 23.14
CA SER A 331 -21.89 -8.04 22.70
C SER A 331 -22.01 -9.56 22.58
N VAL A 332 -21.04 -10.20 21.92
CA VAL A 332 -20.96 -11.66 21.77
C VAL A 332 -20.89 -12.34 23.15
N ARG A 333 -20.02 -11.87 24.04
CA ARG A 333 -19.85 -12.42 25.40
C ARG A 333 -21.09 -12.23 26.28
N SER A 334 -21.79 -11.10 26.17
CA SER A 334 -23.04 -10.85 26.90
C SER A 334 -24.14 -11.83 26.45
N VAL A 335 -24.33 -12.03 25.14
CA VAL A 335 -25.31 -13.00 24.61
C VAL A 335 -24.94 -14.44 25.01
N GLU A 336 -23.65 -14.80 24.97
CA GLU A 336 -23.15 -16.11 25.39
C GLU A 336 -23.50 -16.42 26.86
N ARG A 337 -23.43 -15.41 27.74
CA ARG A 337 -23.71 -15.53 29.18
C ARG A 337 -25.20 -15.47 29.51
N GLU A 338 -25.94 -14.50 28.96
CA GLU A 338 -27.33 -14.20 29.31
C GLU A 338 -28.33 -15.15 28.62
N ARG A 339 -27.98 -15.70 27.45
CA ARG A 339 -28.77 -16.69 26.70
C ARG A 339 -30.23 -16.27 26.46
N HIS A 340 -30.46 -14.97 26.27
CA HIS A 340 -31.79 -14.40 26.09
C HIS A 340 -32.08 -14.08 24.62
N GLN A 341 -33.30 -14.35 24.15
CA GLN A 341 -33.59 -14.27 22.71
C GLN A 341 -33.62 -12.83 22.17
N LEU A 342 -33.98 -11.84 23.01
CA LEU A 342 -33.92 -10.42 22.63
C LEU A 342 -32.50 -9.89 22.43
N SER A 343 -31.49 -10.48 23.10
CA SER A 343 -30.10 -10.06 22.96
C SER A 343 -29.44 -10.61 21.69
N ILE A 344 -29.97 -11.69 21.12
CA ILE A 344 -29.52 -12.25 19.82
C ILE A 344 -29.85 -11.31 18.66
N ASN A 345 -31.08 -10.79 18.59
CA ASN A 345 -31.47 -9.86 17.51
C ASN A 345 -30.62 -8.59 17.53
N SER A 346 -30.36 -8.05 18.73
CA SER A 346 -29.46 -6.90 18.88
C SER A 346 -28.02 -7.21 18.47
N LEU A 347 -27.53 -8.44 18.74
CA LEU A 347 -26.22 -8.87 18.27
C LEU A 347 -26.17 -8.97 16.74
N ILE A 348 -27.20 -9.51 16.09
CA ILE A 348 -27.27 -9.59 14.62
C ILE A 348 -27.25 -8.18 14.00
N GLU A 349 -28.02 -7.24 14.56
CA GLU A 349 -28.00 -5.84 14.11
C GLU A 349 -26.60 -5.21 14.26
N ARG A 350 -25.92 -5.45 15.39
CA ARG A 350 -24.54 -4.98 15.62
C ARG A 350 -23.55 -5.63 14.66
N LEU A 351 -23.72 -6.91 14.32
CA LEU A 351 -22.88 -7.59 13.33
C LEU A 351 -23.06 -6.98 11.94
N GLU A 352 -24.29 -6.68 11.53
CA GLU A 352 -24.59 -6.01 10.26
C GLU A 352 -24.14 -4.54 10.23
N GLU A 353 -24.18 -3.84 11.37
CA GLU A 353 -23.59 -2.51 11.52
C GLU A 353 -22.06 -2.57 11.40
N PHE A 354 -21.41 -3.51 12.09
CA PHE A 354 -19.97 -3.71 12.00
C PHE A 354 -19.55 -4.06 10.56
N ARG A 355 -20.28 -4.97 9.90
CA ARG A 355 -20.06 -5.39 8.52
C ARG A 355 -20.14 -4.23 7.53
N ARG A 356 -21.16 -3.37 7.65
CA ARG A 356 -21.32 -2.18 6.78
C ARG A 356 -20.38 -1.04 7.16
N GLY A 357 -19.96 -0.99 8.42
CA GLY A 357 -19.11 0.04 8.98
C GLY A 357 -17.65 -0.38 9.00
N SER A 358 -17.21 -0.89 10.14
CA SER A 358 -15.80 -0.99 10.50
C SER A 358 -15.07 -2.22 9.98
N MET A 359 -15.79 -3.20 9.44
CA MET A 359 -15.19 -4.34 8.74
C MET A 359 -14.27 -3.90 7.59
N ARG A 360 -14.58 -2.78 6.93
CA ARG A 360 -13.74 -2.20 5.87
C ARG A 360 -12.32 -1.82 6.32
N TYR A 361 -12.07 -1.73 7.63
CA TYR A 361 -10.77 -1.39 8.21
C TYR A 361 -9.98 -2.62 8.68
N LEU A 362 -10.58 -3.82 8.60
CA LEU A 362 -9.88 -5.09 8.77
C LEU A 362 -9.03 -5.38 7.54
N MET A 363 -7.94 -6.11 7.75
CA MET A 363 -7.16 -6.66 6.64
C MET A 363 -8.07 -7.61 5.85
N TYR A 364 -8.00 -7.59 4.53
CA TYR A 364 -8.91 -8.36 3.69
C TYR A 364 -8.90 -9.87 4.00
N LYS A 365 -7.75 -10.44 4.41
CA LYS A 365 -7.63 -11.85 4.83
C LYS A 365 -8.55 -12.24 5.99
N ASP A 366 -8.92 -11.28 6.84
CA ASP A 366 -9.76 -11.51 8.02
C ASP A 366 -11.26 -11.42 7.67
N TRP A 367 -11.60 -10.95 6.47
CA TRP A 367 -12.99 -10.75 6.05
C TRP A 367 -13.74 -12.07 5.91
N GLU A 368 -13.16 -13.05 5.22
CA GLU A 368 -13.83 -14.34 4.97
C GLU A 368 -14.14 -15.06 6.28
N SER A 369 -13.17 -15.09 7.20
CA SER A 369 -13.36 -15.72 8.51
C SER A 369 -14.44 -15.01 9.32
N LEU A 370 -14.46 -13.67 9.29
CA LEU A 370 -15.48 -12.89 9.98
C LEU A 370 -16.87 -13.07 9.36
N GLU A 371 -16.98 -13.06 8.02
CA GLU A 371 -18.25 -13.28 7.31
C GLU A 371 -18.82 -14.66 7.59
N ARG A 372 -17.98 -15.70 7.63
CA ARG A 372 -18.40 -17.05 8.04
C ARG A 372 -18.99 -17.06 9.45
N PHE A 373 -18.35 -16.39 10.41
CA PHE A 373 -18.92 -16.29 11.76
C PHE A 373 -20.22 -15.49 11.79
N ILE A 374 -20.33 -14.40 11.04
CA ILE A 374 -21.58 -13.62 10.94
C ILE A 374 -22.71 -14.49 10.37
N GLU A 375 -22.42 -15.27 9.33
CA GLU A 375 -23.38 -16.20 8.71
C GLU A 375 -23.78 -17.33 9.67
N GLU A 376 -22.82 -17.97 10.33
CA GLU A 376 -23.09 -19.02 11.33
C GLU A 376 -23.96 -18.50 12.48
N VAL A 377 -23.69 -17.28 12.99
CA VAL A 377 -24.51 -16.65 14.03
C VAL A 377 -25.92 -16.33 13.52
N SER A 378 -26.04 -15.86 12.27
CA SER A 378 -27.33 -15.47 11.68
C SER A 378 -28.20 -16.68 11.31
N THR A 379 -27.59 -17.83 11.06
CA THR A 379 -28.27 -19.07 10.62
C THR A 379 -28.49 -20.08 11.73
N ALA A 380 -27.95 -19.89 12.93
CA ALA A 380 -28.12 -20.81 14.06
C ALA A 380 -29.58 -20.89 14.53
N HIS A 381 -30.12 -22.11 14.62
CA HIS A 381 -31.51 -22.34 15.02
C HIS A 381 -31.60 -22.63 16.52
N GLY A 382 -31.64 -21.56 17.31
CA GLY A 382 -31.84 -21.64 18.76
C GLY A 382 -30.54 -21.71 19.58
N LEU A 383 -30.71 -21.65 20.90
CA LEU A 383 -29.61 -21.41 21.85
C LEU A 383 -28.57 -22.53 21.90
N SER A 384 -28.97 -23.78 21.64
CA SER A 384 -28.05 -24.94 21.68
C SER A 384 -27.02 -24.93 20.56
N GLU A 385 -27.37 -24.43 19.38
CA GLU A 385 -26.46 -24.29 18.23
C GLU A 385 -25.67 -22.99 18.31
N LEU A 386 -26.31 -21.91 18.78
CA LEU A 386 -25.71 -20.59 18.82
C LEU A 386 -24.58 -20.46 19.87
N VAL A 387 -24.73 -21.04 21.07
CA VAL A 387 -23.72 -20.86 22.14
C VAL A 387 -22.33 -21.37 21.74
N PRO A 388 -22.15 -22.57 21.17
CA PRO A 388 -20.84 -23.01 20.66
C PRO A 388 -20.26 -22.11 19.56
N VAL A 389 -21.10 -21.54 18.70
CA VAL A 389 -20.68 -20.58 17.66
C VAL A 389 -20.19 -19.28 18.32
N LEU A 390 -20.95 -18.72 19.25
CA LEU A 390 -20.59 -17.50 19.97
C LEU A 390 -19.29 -17.66 20.76
N HIS A 391 -19.06 -18.83 21.36
CA HIS A 391 -17.81 -19.12 22.05
C HIS A 391 -16.61 -19.14 21.11
N ARG A 392 -16.70 -19.83 19.96
CA ARG A 392 -15.63 -19.83 18.94
C ARG A 392 -15.40 -18.42 18.40
N PHE A 393 -16.48 -17.68 18.21
CA PHE A 393 -16.43 -16.33 17.68
C PHE A 393 -15.83 -15.33 18.67
N SER A 394 -16.12 -15.43 19.98
CA SER A 394 -15.51 -14.57 21.00
C SER A 394 -13.99 -14.79 21.07
N VAL A 395 -13.54 -16.04 21.02
CA VAL A 395 -12.10 -16.38 20.94
C VAL A 395 -11.45 -15.80 19.67
N TYR A 396 -12.11 -15.90 18.52
CA TYR A 396 -11.63 -15.30 17.28
C TYR A 396 -11.52 -13.77 17.39
N LEU A 397 -12.56 -13.10 17.89
CA LEU A 397 -12.58 -11.65 18.08
C LEU A 397 -11.53 -11.17 19.09
N GLU A 398 -11.23 -11.95 20.13
CA GLU A 398 -10.13 -11.66 21.06
C GLU A 398 -8.78 -11.68 20.37
N ALA A 399 -8.51 -12.71 19.55
CA ALA A 399 -7.27 -12.81 18.79
C ALA A 399 -7.16 -11.66 17.77
N LEU A 400 -8.23 -11.39 17.04
CA LEU A 400 -8.31 -10.30 16.05
C LEU A 400 -8.13 -8.93 16.71
N PHE A 401 -8.78 -8.69 17.85
CA PHE A 401 -8.61 -7.48 18.64
C PHE A 401 -7.16 -7.31 19.11
N GLY A 402 -6.52 -8.40 19.58
CA GLY A 402 -5.11 -8.40 19.96
C GLY A 402 -4.20 -7.98 18.80
N GLN A 403 -4.42 -8.56 17.61
CA GLN A 403 -3.68 -8.20 16.39
C GLN A 403 -3.89 -6.73 15.99
N VAL A 404 -5.13 -6.25 16.03
CA VAL A 404 -5.42 -4.82 15.75
C VAL A 404 -4.75 -3.91 16.77
N ASN A 405 -4.72 -4.29 18.05
CA ASN A 405 -4.10 -3.50 19.10
C ASN A 405 -2.57 -3.42 18.98
N MET A 406 -1.95 -4.32 18.21
CA MET A 406 -0.52 -4.29 17.88
C MET A 406 -0.17 -3.40 16.69
N ARG A 407 -1.15 -2.78 16.02
CA ARG A 407 -0.89 -1.88 14.88
C ARG A 407 -0.03 -0.70 15.34
N LEU A 408 1.02 -0.40 14.57
CA LEU A 408 2.01 0.64 14.90
C LEU A 408 1.37 2.01 15.17
N VAL A 409 0.33 2.37 14.41
CA VAL A 409 -0.40 3.63 14.60
C VAL A 409 -1.01 3.78 16.00
N LEU A 410 -1.27 2.69 16.71
CA LEU A 410 -1.85 2.70 18.06
C LEU A 410 -0.82 2.70 19.20
N ALA A 411 0.48 2.74 18.90
CA ALA A 411 1.54 2.63 19.91
C ALA A 411 1.41 3.65 21.05
N ASP A 412 1.02 4.89 20.72
CA ASP A 412 0.84 5.99 21.69
C ASP A 412 -0.61 6.12 22.20
N HIS A 413 -1.48 5.15 21.86
CA HIS A 413 -2.90 5.15 22.18
C HIS A 413 -3.30 3.86 22.89
N PRO A 414 -2.89 3.64 24.15
CA PRO A 414 -3.29 2.44 24.89
C PRO A 414 -4.82 2.33 24.99
N PHE A 415 -5.33 1.10 24.96
CA PHE A 415 -6.77 0.87 25.08
C PHE A 415 -7.19 0.87 26.55
N GLU A 416 -8.13 1.73 26.91
CA GLU A 416 -8.70 1.78 28.26
C GLU A 416 -9.81 0.74 28.40
N PHE A 417 -9.52 -0.35 29.10
CA PHE A 417 -10.54 -1.33 29.48
C PHE A 417 -11.45 -0.71 30.54
N ALA A 418 -12.77 -0.82 30.37
CA ALA A 418 -13.69 -0.58 31.47
C ALA A 418 -13.29 -1.50 32.64
N SER A 419 -13.23 -0.93 33.85
CA SER A 419 -12.50 -1.43 35.03
C SER A 419 -12.89 -2.84 35.54
N SER A 420 -13.82 -3.53 34.89
CA SER A 420 -14.27 -4.89 35.23
C SER A 420 -13.91 -5.98 34.21
N GLU A 421 -13.29 -5.67 33.05
CA GLU A 421 -13.22 -6.63 31.91
C GLU A 421 -11.86 -6.70 31.19
N ALA A 422 -10.73 -6.49 31.88
CA ALA A 422 -9.42 -6.69 31.26
C ALA A 422 -9.27 -8.14 30.71
N PRO A 423 -8.76 -8.33 29.48
CA PRO A 423 -8.52 -9.65 28.91
C PRO A 423 -7.46 -10.41 29.74
N LEU A 424 -7.71 -11.71 29.96
CA LEU A 424 -6.83 -12.63 30.68
C LEU A 424 -5.58 -12.95 29.84
N ALA A 425 -4.68 -11.98 29.66
CA ALA A 425 -3.41 -12.18 28.96
C ALA A 425 -2.28 -11.44 29.69
N ASN A 426 -1.85 -11.99 30.85
CA ASN A 426 -0.46 -12.01 31.36
C ASN A 426 -0.38 -12.45 32.84
N ALA A 427 -0.85 -13.66 33.14
CA ALA A 427 -0.59 -14.31 34.44
C ALA A 427 0.21 -15.61 34.25
N ARG A 428 1.35 -15.54 33.56
CA ARG A 428 2.40 -16.58 33.55
C ARG A 428 3.79 -15.94 33.45
N SER A 429 4.17 -15.22 34.49
CA SER A 429 5.56 -14.86 34.79
C SER A 429 5.62 -14.45 36.26
N GLY A 430 5.99 -15.38 37.13
CA GLY A 430 6.16 -15.08 38.56
C GLY A 430 5.60 -16.17 39.47
N LYS A 431 6.17 -17.38 39.40
CA LYS A 431 6.20 -18.35 40.49
C LYS A 431 7.25 -19.40 40.18
N ASP A 432 8.51 -19.05 40.45
CA ASP A 432 9.47 -19.98 41.06
C ASP A 432 10.72 -19.19 41.48
N GLU A 433 10.67 -18.64 42.69
CA GLU A 433 11.84 -18.38 43.53
C GLU A 433 11.34 -18.39 44.97
N SER A 434 11.34 -19.59 45.58
CA SER A 434 11.49 -19.82 47.02
C SER A 434 11.31 -21.32 47.32
N ARG A 435 12.39 -22.09 47.19
CA ARG A 435 12.82 -23.07 48.20
C ARG A 435 14.24 -23.53 47.96
#